data_AF-A0A9E2ZUI4-F1
#
_entry.id   AF-A0A9E2ZUI4-F1
#
_cell.length_a   1.000
_cell.length_b   1.000
_cell.length_c   1.000
_cell.angle_alpha   90.00
_cell.angle_beta   90.00
_cell.angle_gamma   90.00
#
_symmetry.space_group_name_H-M   'P 1'
#
loop_
_entity.id
_entity.type
_entity.pdbx_description
1 polymer ?
#
loop_
_entity_poly.entity_id
_entity_poly.type
_entity_poly.pdbx_seq_one_letter_code
_entity_poly.pdbx_strand_id
1 'polypeptide(L)'
;MTGELRPDRHALLELAALLNQIAAMRDEGDAARFDADRRYRWVLHRLWIAAGNEALAHATAIGLPVRAERTWANLYDLRNHLAHSRLPDIDEALVMRFTWARAGPLLETICGLLSSLP
;
A
#
# COMPACT_ATOMS: atom_id res chain seq x y z
N MET A 1 -29.68 -5.53 11.04
CA MET A 1 -28.65 -4.59 11.53
C MET A 1 -27.36 -4.88 10.78
N THR A 2 -27.15 -4.21 9.65
CA THR A 2 -25.85 -4.17 8.98
C THR A 2 -24.95 -3.30 9.84
N GLY A 3 -24.12 -3.93 10.68
CA GLY A 3 -23.13 -3.21 11.46
C GLY A 3 -22.18 -2.53 10.50
N GLU A 4 -22.24 -1.20 10.42
CA GLU A 4 -21.22 -0.41 9.74
C GLU A 4 -19.87 -0.82 10.33
N LEU A 5 -19.04 -1.45 9.49
CA LEU A 5 -17.65 -1.68 9.84
C LEU A 5 -17.08 -0.34 10.28
N ARG A 6 -16.48 -0.29 11.47
CA ARG A 6 -15.81 0.94 11.92
C ARG A 6 -14.85 1.38 10.79
N PRO A 7 -14.85 2.66 10.39
CA PRO A 7 -14.11 3.11 9.20
C PRO A 7 -12.62 2.74 9.22
N ASP A 8 -12.02 2.67 10.41
CA ASP A 8 -10.64 2.23 10.63
C ASP A 8 -10.42 0.75 10.29
N ARG A 9 -11.38 -0.13 10.63
CA ARG A 9 -11.32 -1.57 10.32
C ARG A 9 -11.53 -1.82 8.83
N HIS A 10 -12.44 -1.08 8.19
CA HIS A 10 -12.67 -1.20 6.75
C HIS A 10 -11.41 -0.84 5.96
N ALA A 11 -10.77 0.29 6.27
CA ALA A 11 -9.53 0.71 5.62
C ALA A 11 -8.40 -0.33 5.79
N LEU A 12 -8.28 -0.96 6.96
CA LEU A 12 -7.28 -2.01 7.17
C LEU A 12 -7.58 -3.29 6.36
N LEU A 13 -8.84 -3.67 6.20
CA LEU A 13 -9.22 -4.82 5.37
C LEU A 13 -8.90 -4.57 3.89
N GLU A 14 -9.25 -3.39 3.38
CA GLU A 14 -8.93 -3.01 2.00
C GLU A 14 -7.42 -2.91 1.79
N LEU A 15 -6.68 -2.33 2.75
CA LEU A 15 -5.22 -2.30 2.71
C LEU A 15 -4.62 -3.71 2.66
N ALA A 16 -5.11 -4.65 3.47
CA ALA A 16 -4.65 -6.04 3.45
C ALA A 16 -4.96 -6.72 2.11
N ALA A 17 -6.13 -6.47 1.52
CA ALA A 17 -6.49 -7.00 0.22
C ALA A 17 -5.58 -6.46 -0.90
N LEU A 18 -5.27 -5.16 -0.88
CA LEU A 18 -4.35 -4.52 -1.82
C LEU A 18 -2.93 -5.05 -1.68
N LEU A 19 -2.42 -5.23 -0.45
CA LEU A 19 -1.09 -5.79 -0.21
C LEU A 19 -1.00 -7.25 -0.69
N ASN A 20 -2.06 -8.04 -0.54
CA ASN A 20 -2.14 -9.39 -1.12
C ASN A 20 -2.08 -9.36 -2.66
N GLN A 21 -2.80 -8.45 -3.32
CA GLN A 21 -2.72 -8.31 -4.78
C GLN A 21 -1.33 -7.89 -5.24
N ILE A 22 -0.68 -6.97 -4.52
CA ILE A 22 0.71 -6.57 -4.80
C ILE A 22 1.66 -7.76 -4.63
N ALA A 23 1.49 -8.58 -3.59
CA ALA A 23 2.29 -9.78 -3.37
C ALA A 23 2.08 -10.81 -4.48
N ALA A 24 0.84 -11.05 -4.91
CA ALA A 24 0.55 -11.94 -6.03
C ALA A 24 1.21 -11.45 -7.33
N MET A 25 1.08 -10.16 -7.64
CA MET A 25 1.76 -9.58 -8.81
C MET A 25 3.27 -9.71 -8.73
N ARG A 26 3.86 -9.44 -7.56
CA ARG A 26 5.30 -9.62 -7.30
C ARG A 26 5.72 -11.04 -7.61
N ASP A 27 4.95 -12.04 -7.19
CA ASP A 27 5.29 -13.45 -7.35
C ASP A 27 5.10 -13.96 -8.79
N GLU A 28 4.23 -13.32 -9.57
CA GLU A 28 4.09 -13.52 -11.02
C GLU A 28 5.17 -12.82 -11.86
N GLY A 29 6.00 -11.99 -11.23
CA GLY A 29 6.97 -11.14 -11.91
C GLY A 29 8.34 -11.16 -11.23
N ASP A 30 9.25 -10.36 -11.78
CA ASP A 30 10.57 -10.13 -11.25
C ASP A 30 11.04 -8.72 -11.63
N ALA A 31 12.29 -8.39 -11.27
CA ALA A 31 12.90 -7.12 -11.62
C ALA A 31 12.98 -6.92 -13.15
N ALA A 32 13.26 -7.97 -13.92
CA ALA A 32 13.37 -7.86 -15.37
C ALA A 32 12.01 -7.52 -16.02
N ARG A 33 10.94 -8.17 -15.58
CA ARG A 33 9.57 -7.86 -16.02
C ARG A 33 9.16 -6.46 -15.59
N PHE A 34 9.51 -6.03 -14.39
CA PHE A 34 9.24 -4.66 -13.93
C PHE A 34 9.86 -3.61 -14.86
N ASP A 35 11.11 -3.84 -15.29
CA ASP A 35 11.83 -2.93 -16.19
C ASP A 35 11.29 -2.96 -17.62
N ALA A 36 10.99 -4.14 -18.16
CA ALA A 36 10.59 -4.31 -19.57
C ALA A 36 9.09 -4.06 -19.83
N ASP A 37 8.22 -4.40 -18.89
CA ASP A 37 6.77 -4.32 -19.05
C ASP A 37 6.19 -3.08 -18.35
N ARG A 38 5.94 -2.03 -19.15
CA ARG A 38 5.34 -0.78 -18.67
C ARG A 38 3.94 -1.00 -18.08
N ARG A 39 3.12 -1.92 -18.60
CA ARG A 39 1.76 -2.16 -18.09
C ARG A 39 1.81 -2.79 -16.71
N TYR A 40 2.64 -3.82 -16.55
CA TYR A 40 2.87 -4.47 -15.26
C TYR A 40 3.29 -3.45 -14.18
N ARG A 41 4.27 -2.59 -14.51
CA ARG A 41 4.72 -1.51 -13.62
C ARG A 41 3.63 -0.50 -13.30
N TRP A 42 2.82 -0.07 -14.27
CA TRP A 42 1.72 0.87 -14.02
C TRP A 42 0.62 0.30 -13.13
N VAL A 43 0.33 -0.99 -13.24
CA VAL A 43 -0.61 -1.64 -12.31
C VAL A 43 -0.04 -1.63 -10.90
N LEU A 44 1.24 -1.95 -10.70
CA LEU A 44 1.89 -1.85 -9.39
C LEU A 44 1.86 -0.41 -8.84
N HIS A 45 2.12 0.61 -9.66
CA HIS A 45 1.97 2.01 -9.24
C HIS A 45 0.55 2.29 -8.75
N ARG A 46 -0.47 1.85 -9.49
CA ARG A 46 -1.87 2.10 -9.15
C ARG A 46 -2.29 1.41 -7.85
N LEU A 47 -1.81 0.19 -7.62
CA LEU A 47 -2.03 -0.56 -6.39
C LEU A 47 -1.36 0.12 -5.19
N TRP A 48 -0.12 0.58 -5.34
CA TRP A 48 0.58 1.31 -4.28
C TRP A 48 -0.06 2.66 -3.94
N ILE A 49 -0.60 3.38 -4.93
CA ILE A 49 -1.42 4.58 -4.68
C ILE A 49 -2.67 4.22 -3.87
N ALA A 50 -3.36 3.14 -4.23
CA ALA A 50 -4.55 2.70 -3.50
C ALA A 50 -4.20 2.32 -2.04
N ALA A 51 -3.13 1.56 -1.83
CA ALA A 51 -2.67 1.17 -0.50
C ALA A 51 -2.36 2.39 0.38
N GLY A 52 -1.69 3.41 -0.16
CA GLY A 52 -1.44 4.65 0.59
C GLY A 52 -2.69 5.49 0.85
N ASN A 53 -3.73 5.39 0.01
CA ASN A 53 -5.03 6.02 0.32
C ASN A 53 -5.71 5.34 1.51
N GLU A 54 -5.68 4.00 1.57
CA GLU A 54 -6.25 3.26 2.71
C GLU A 54 -5.47 3.50 4.00
N ALA A 55 -4.14 3.62 3.93
CA ALA A 55 -3.32 4.02 5.06
C ALA A 55 -3.71 5.41 5.61
N LEU A 56 -3.95 6.38 4.71
CA LEU A 56 -4.43 7.70 5.10
C LEU A 56 -5.84 7.65 5.70
N ALA A 57 -6.74 6.86 5.11
CA ALA A 57 -8.11 6.70 5.59
C ALA A 57 -8.12 6.08 7.01
N HIS A 58 -7.32 5.04 7.24
CA HIS A 58 -7.16 4.44 8.57
C HIS A 58 -6.65 5.45 9.60
N ALA A 59 -5.53 6.14 9.30
CA ALA A 59 -4.95 7.14 10.21
C ALA A 59 -5.96 8.25 10.54
N THR A 60 -6.72 8.72 9.54
CA THR A 60 -7.78 9.72 9.71
C THR A 60 -8.91 9.20 10.60
N ALA A 61 -9.35 7.95 10.40
CA ALA A 61 -10.44 7.35 11.16
C ALA A 61 -10.12 7.21 12.66
N ILE A 62 -8.85 6.99 13.01
CA ILE A 62 -8.40 6.89 14.41
C ILE A 62 -7.88 8.21 14.98
N GLY A 63 -8.00 9.32 14.24
CA GLY A 63 -7.59 10.65 14.68
C GLY A 63 -6.08 10.84 14.82
N LEU A 64 -5.27 10.03 14.14
CA LEU A 64 -3.81 10.16 14.16
C LEU A 64 -3.30 10.87 12.90
N PRO A 65 -2.32 11.78 13.02
CA PRO A 65 -1.59 12.28 11.86
C PRO A 65 -0.94 11.11 11.11
N VAL A 66 -1.12 11.03 9.79
CA VAL A 66 -0.58 9.91 8.98
C VAL A 66 0.94 9.77 9.07
N ARG A 67 1.65 10.85 9.42
CA ARG A 67 3.11 10.85 9.62
C ARG A 67 3.57 10.55 11.06
N ALA A 68 2.65 10.32 11.99
CA ALA A 68 2.98 10.05 13.39
C ALA A 68 3.55 8.63 13.59
N GLU A 69 3.20 7.69 12.71
CA GLU A 69 3.68 6.31 12.75
C GLU A 69 4.35 5.97 11.41
N ARG A 70 5.46 5.24 11.46
CA ARG A 70 6.36 5.03 10.32
C ARG A 70 5.69 4.22 9.20
N THR A 71 4.86 3.25 9.53
CA THR A 71 4.16 2.39 8.56
C THR A 71 3.21 3.23 7.71
N TRP A 72 2.36 4.03 8.36
CA TRP A 72 1.42 4.92 7.68
C TRP A 72 2.14 6.02 6.90
N ALA A 73 3.20 6.60 7.47
CA ALA A 73 4.01 7.62 6.81
C ALA A 73 4.60 7.10 5.50
N ASN A 74 5.22 5.91 5.54
CA ASN A 74 5.87 5.30 4.38
C ASN A 74 4.88 5.02 3.24
N LEU A 75 3.70 4.47 3.55
CA LEU A 75 2.65 4.21 2.55
C LEU A 75 2.10 5.51 1.97
N TYR A 76 1.85 6.51 2.81
CA TYR A 76 1.36 7.81 2.40
C TYR A 76 2.36 8.56 1.53
N ASP A 77 3.64 8.57 1.89
CA ASP A 77 4.68 9.26 1.14
C ASP A 77 4.97 8.56 -0.21
N LEU A 78 4.95 7.22 -0.26
CA LEU A 78 5.00 6.48 -1.55
C LEU A 78 3.81 6.86 -2.44
N ARG A 79 2.59 6.88 -1.89
CA ARG A 79 1.40 7.29 -2.62
C ARG A 79 1.50 8.73 -3.12
N ASN A 80 2.04 9.64 -2.32
CA ASN A 80 2.22 11.03 -2.76
C ASN A 80 3.23 11.16 -3.88
N HIS A 81 4.34 10.44 -3.79
CA HIS A 81 5.32 10.38 -4.87
C HIS A 81 4.69 9.86 -6.16
N LEU A 82 3.98 8.73 -6.12
CA LEU A 82 3.35 8.14 -7.30
C LEU A 82 2.21 8.97 -7.89
N ALA A 83 1.42 9.64 -7.05
CA ALA A 83 0.25 10.41 -7.50
C ALA A 83 0.61 11.78 -8.07
N HIS A 84 1.72 12.38 -7.62
CA HIS A 84 2.02 13.79 -7.89
C HIS A 84 3.31 14.02 -8.68
N SER A 85 4.18 13.01 -8.80
CA SER A 85 5.34 13.10 -9.68
C SER A 85 4.94 12.96 -11.15
N ARG A 86 5.69 13.62 -12.04
CA ARG A 86 5.55 13.33 -13.47
C ARG A 86 6.06 11.91 -13.73
N LEU A 87 5.50 11.22 -14.72
CA LEU A 87 5.93 9.87 -15.09
C LEU A 87 7.46 9.66 -15.21
N PRO A 88 8.25 10.55 -15.87
CA PRO A 88 9.70 10.39 -15.92
C PRO A 88 10.43 10.61 -14.59
N ASP A 89 9.78 11.25 -13.61
CA ASP A 89 10.37 11.62 -12.32
C ASP A 89 10.01 10.60 -11.22
N ILE A 90 9.29 9.52 -11.56
CA ILE A 90 9.01 8.43 -10.63
C ILE A 90 10.32 7.69 -10.31
N ASP A 91 10.74 7.74 -9.04
CA ASP A 91 11.71 6.79 -8.46
C ASP A 91 11.17 5.35 -8.51
N GLU A 92 11.47 4.67 -9.60
CA GLU A 92 11.10 3.26 -9.82
C GLU A 92 11.82 2.31 -8.85
N ALA A 93 13.03 2.66 -8.39
CA ALA A 93 13.75 1.86 -7.41
C ALA A 93 13.04 1.88 -6.05
N LEU A 94 12.40 2.99 -5.68
CA LEU A 94 11.53 3.06 -4.51
C LEU A 94 10.33 2.11 -4.63
N VAL A 95 9.67 2.09 -5.79
CA VAL A 95 8.55 1.18 -6.05
C VAL A 95 9.02 -0.27 -5.93
N MET A 96 10.14 -0.64 -6.56
CA MET A 96 10.70 -1.98 -6.46
C MET A 96 11.02 -2.37 -5.01
N ARG A 97 11.67 -1.48 -4.23
CA ARG A 97 11.94 -1.75 -2.82
C ARG A 97 10.67 -2.02 -2.03
N PHE A 98 9.60 -1.26 -2.27
CA PHE A 98 8.32 -1.50 -1.61
C PHE A 98 7.72 -2.85 -2.02
N THR A 99 7.67 -3.13 -3.32
CA THR A 99 7.11 -4.39 -3.86
C THR A 99 7.85 -5.63 -3.35
N TRP A 100 9.17 -5.69 -3.46
CA TRP A 100 9.91 -6.92 -3.12
C TRP A 100 10.35 -7.01 -1.67
N ALA A 101 10.70 -5.90 -1.01
CA ALA A 101 11.23 -5.94 0.35
C ALA A 101 10.22 -5.54 1.44
N ARG A 102 9.14 -4.82 1.10
CA ARG A 102 8.20 -4.30 2.12
C ARG A 102 6.81 -4.88 2.07
N ALA A 103 6.31 -5.32 0.90
CA ALA A 103 4.93 -5.79 0.76
C ALA A 103 4.56 -6.92 1.75
N GLY A 104 5.42 -7.94 1.88
CA GLY A 104 5.22 -9.06 2.81
C GLY A 104 5.19 -8.62 4.28
N PRO A 105 6.26 -8.00 4.81
CA PRO A 105 6.28 -7.51 6.19
C PRO A 105 5.15 -6.52 6.52
N LEU A 106 4.75 -5.67 5.55
CA LEU A 106 3.60 -4.79 5.71
C LEU A 106 2.31 -5.61 5.86
N LEU A 107 2.07 -6.58 4.99
CA LEU A 107 0.88 -7.43 5.06
C LEU A 107 0.78 -8.14 6.42
N GLU A 108 1.88 -8.71 6.92
CA GLU A 108 1.94 -9.33 8.24
C GLU A 108 1.57 -8.33 9.35
N THR A 109 2.10 -7.11 9.28
CA THR A 109 1.80 -6.02 10.23
C THR A 109 0.30 -5.68 10.20
N ILE A 110 -0.29 -5.50 9.01
CA ILE A 110 -1.72 -5.16 8.87
C ILE A 110 -2.61 -6.29 9.36
N CYS A 111 -2.29 -7.55 9.03
CA CYS A 111 -3.02 -8.72 9.54
C CYS A 111 -2.93 -8.84 11.07
N GLY A 112 -1.78 -8.51 11.66
CA GLY A 112 -1.61 -8.42 13.10
C GLY A 112 -2.51 -7.36 13.74
N LEU A 113 -2.56 -6.17 13.16
CA LEU A 113 -3.47 -5.10 13.60
C LEU A 113 -4.93 -5.53 13.51
N LEU A 114 -5.35 -6.11 12.37
CA LEU A 114 -6.71 -6.63 12.19
C LEU A 114 -7.09 -7.69 13.23
N SER A 115 -6.14 -8.54 13.63
CA SER A 115 -6.37 -9.58 14.65
C SER A 115 -6.46 -9.02 16.07
N SER A 116 -5.92 -7.82 16.30
CA SER A 116 -5.96 -7.12 17.58
C SER A 116 -7.20 -6.23 17.77
N LEU A 117 -7.97 -6.00 16.71
CA LEU A 117 -9.22 -5.24 16.79
C LEU A 117 -10.35 -6.12 17.37
N PRO A 118 -11.17 -5.58 18.29
CA PRO A 118 -12.28 -6.29 18.91
C PRO A 118 -13.44 -6.58 17.95
#